data_AF-A0A356UDU5-F1
#
_entry.id   AF-A0A356UDU5-F1
#
_cell.length_a   1.000
_cell.length_b   1.000
_cell.length_c   1.000
_cell.angle_alpha   90.00
_cell.angle_beta   90.00
_cell.angle_gamma   90.00
#
_symmetry.space_group_name_H-M   'P 1'
#
loop_
_entity.id
_entity.type
_entity.pdbx_description
1 polymer ?
#
loop_
_entity_poly.entity_id
_entity_poly.type
_entity_poly.pdbx_seq_one_letter_code
_entity_poly.pdbx_strand_id
1 'polypeptide(L)'
;MLKVRAKKTVMTREHSLTKSRCWSLMAGFLLVFLLINNIPLVAVTTSEPVFSFEDTVKDLDLLALEEYRDKLDNEVASMMEGKPLKQWLLDFIRGDWKFNIKEIGESFLRLLFKEILANSNLLGKILILSVISALLINLQTAFSSSVAQMSYLACFMALCAIALSSFRIVLGIGQQTIDNMVGFMTAMLPQMLVLTAGLGNINASAMLFPLLMTVSTAFATTIK
;
A
#
# COMPACT_ATOMS: atom_id res chain seq x y z
N MET A 1 -58.82 -19.97 19.83
CA MET A 1 -58.95 -19.06 18.67
C MET A 1 -58.36 -17.65 18.85
N LEU A 2 -58.17 -17.12 20.07
CA LEU A 2 -57.66 -15.75 20.29
C LEU A 2 -56.16 -15.52 20.00
N LYS A 3 -55.32 -16.56 20.12
CA LYS A 3 -53.85 -16.42 19.99
C LYS A 3 -53.34 -16.24 18.55
N VAL A 4 -54.13 -16.67 17.55
CA VAL A 4 -53.79 -16.54 16.12
C VAL A 4 -54.07 -15.12 15.61
N ARG A 5 -55.07 -14.42 16.17
CA ARG A 5 -55.47 -13.08 15.73
C ARG A 5 -54.47 -12.00 16.17
N ALA A 6 -53.87 -12.14 17.35
CA ALA A 6 -52.86 -11.21 17.87
C ALA A 6 -51.51 -11.27 17.13
N LYS A 7 -51.11 -12.45 16.63
CA LYS A 7 -49.86 -12.60 15.87
C LYS A 7 -49.93 -11.90 14.49
N LYS A 8 -51.13 -11.86 13.89
CA LYS A 8 -51.35 -11.25 12.56
C LYS A 8 -51.32 -9.71 12.60
N THR A 9 -51.75 -9.08 13.70
CA THR A 9 -51.72 -7.62 13.88
C THR A 9 -50.34 -7.08 14.28
N VAL A 10 -49.47 -7.89 14.91
CA VAL A 10 -48.08 -7.50 15.20
C VAL A 10 -47.22 -7.56 13.93
N MET A 11 -47.42 -8.59 13.09
CA MET A 11 -46.62 -8.80 11.88
C MET A 11 -46.87 -7.75 10.78
N THR A 12 -48.07 -7.16 10.70
CA THR A 12 -48.38 -6.08 9.76
C THR A 12 -47.85 -4.71 10.20
N ARG A 13 -47.54 -4.53 11.49
CA ARG A 13 -47.02 -3.25 12.04
C ARG A 13 -45.51 -3.10 11.86
N GLU A 14 -44.75 -4.20 11.86
CA GLU A 14 -43.30 -4.17 11.60
C GLU A 14 -42.95 -3.91 10.13
N HIS A 15 -43.80 -4.38 9.21
CA HIS A 15 -43.58 -4.20 7.77
C HIS A 15 -43.81 -2.76 7.28
N SER A 16 -44.61 -1.96 8.00
CA SER A 16 -44.80 -0.53 7.70
C SER A 16 -43.70 0.36 8.30
N LEU A 17 -43.15 -0.02 9.45
CA LEU A 17 -42.04 0.68 10.12
C LEU A 17 -40.71 0.52 9.36
N THR A 18 -40.44 -0.64 8.76
CA THR A 18 -39.24 -0.87 7.92
C THR A 18 -39.32 -0.16 6.57
N LYS A 19 -40.51 -0.08 5.95
CA LYS A 19 -40.74 0.66 4.70
C LYS A 19 -40.53 2.17 4.86
N SER A 20 -40.97 2.75 5.98
CA SER A 20 -40.78 4.18 6.30
C SER A 20 -39.31 4.52 6.59
N ARG A 21 -38.58 3.64 7.31
CA ARG A 21 -37.14 3.79 7.54
C ARG A 21 -36.32 3.66 6.24
N CYS A 22 -36.72 2.76 5.34
CA CYS A 22 -36.07 2.60 4.03
C CYS A 22 -36.28 3.83 3.12
N TRP A 23 -37.49 4.40 3.11
CA TRP A 23 -37.77 5.61 2.33
C TRP A 23 -37.06 6.84 2.88
N SER A 24 -36.91 6.96 4.21
CA SER A 24 -36.13 8.02 4.85
C SER A 24 -34.63 7.91 4.53
N LEU A 25 -34.06 6.69 4.51
CA LEU A 25 -32.67 6.46 4.10
C LEU A 25 -32.45 6.71 2.61
N MET A 26 -33.38 6.31 1.74
CA MET A 26 -33.31 6.62 0.31
C MET A 26 -33.46 8.12 0.04
N ALA A 27 -34.38 8.80 0.73
CA ALA A 27 -34.55 10.24 0.63
C ALA A 27 -33.32 10.99 1.15
N GLY A 28 -32.72 10.50 2.25
CA GLY A 28 -31.46 11.04 2.79
C GLY A 28 -30.31 10.87 1.81
N PHE A 29 -30.15 9.69 1.20
CA PHE A 29 -29.13 9.45 0.18
C PHE A 29 -29.35 10.31 -1.07
N LEU A 30 -30.60 10.45 -1.51
CA LEU A 30 -30.97 11.31 -2.64
C LEU A 30 -30.71 12.79 -2.33
N LEU A 31 -30.97 13.25 -1.11
CA LEU A 31 -30.76 14.63 -0.67
C LEU A 31 -29.26 14.93 -0.49
N VAL A 32 -28.48 13.99 0.03
CA VAL A 32 -27.01 14.07 0.07
C VAL A 32 -26.43 14.08 -1.34
N PHE A 33 -26.92 13.22 -2.24
CA PHE A 33 -26.53 13.23 -3.66
C PHE A 33 -26.88 14.58 -4.31
N LEU A 34 -28.05 15.15 -4.02
CA LEU A 34 -28.48 16.44 -4.55
C LEU A 34 -27.69 17.62 -3.97
N LEU A 35 -27.23 17.53 -2.71
CA LEU A 35 -26.34 18.50 -2.07
C LEU A 35 -24.91 18.43 -2.64
N ILE A 36 -24.38 17.23 -2.91
CA ILE A 36 -23.06 17.03 -3.51
C ILE A 36 -23.04 17.52 -4.98
N ASN A 37 -24.14 17.37 -5.71
CA ASN A 37 -24.27 17.87 -7.09
C ASN A 37 -24.57 19.39 -7.18
N ASN A 38 -24.88 20.07 -6.06
CA ASN A 38 -25.11 21.53 -6.01
C ASN A 38 -23.85 22.34 -5.67
N ILE A 39 -22.67 21.71 -5.67
CA ILE A 39 -21.45 22.50 -5.84
C ILE A 39 -21.57 23.08 -7.26
N PRO A 40 -21.50 24.40 -7.47
CA PRO A 40 -21.45 24.92 -8.82
C PRO A 40 -20.25 24.30 -9.50
N LEU A 41 -20.51 23.32 -10.37
CA LEU A 41 -19.64 23.00 -11.48
C LEU A 41 -19.51 24.35 -12.18
N VAL A 42 -18.41 25.04 -11.91
CA VAL A 42 -17.99 26.16 -12.74
C VAL A 42 -17.81 25.53 -14.10
N ALA A 43 -18.88 25.57 -14.90
CA ALA A 43 -18.79 25.44 -16.32
C ALA A 43 -17.92 26.61 -16.73
N VAL A 44 -16.61 26.35 -16.82
CA VAL A 44 -15.65 27.27 -17.40
C VAL A 44 -16.01 27.35 -18.88
N THR A 45 -16.99 28.20 -19.21
CA THR A 45 -17.15 28.75 -20.54
C THR A 45 -16.02 29.76 -20.73
N THR A 46 -14.81 29.28 -20.98
CA THR A 46 -13.79 30.12 -21.59
C THR A 46 -13.59 29.63 -23.00
N SER A 47 -13.92 30.50 -23.93
CA SER A 47 -13.57 30.44 -25.35
C SER A 47 -12.06 30.61 -25.60
N GLU A 48 -11.23 30.20 -24.64
CA GLU A 48 -9.78 30.11 -24.74
C GLU A 48 -9.41 28.76 -24.12
N PRO A 49 -8.52 27.96 -24.76
CA PRO A 49 -8.20 26.64 -24.26
C PRO A 49 -7.58 26.78 -22.88
N VAL A 50 -8.32 26.33 -21.85
CA VAL A 50 -7.86 26.24 -20.46
C VAL A 50 -6.62 25.36 -20.32
N PHE A 51 -6.28 24.61 -21.37
CA PHE A 51 -5.12 23.74 -21.45
C PHE A 51 -4.64 23.68 -22.91
N SER A 52 -3.45 24.19 -23.20
CA SER A 52 -2.74 23.85 -24.43
C SER A 52 -2.12 22.47 -24.23
N PHE A 53 -2.59 21.48 -24.99
CA PHE A 53 -2.04 20.12 -25.00
C PHE A 53 -0.52 20.14 -25.27
N GLU A 54 -0.02 21.14 -26.00
CA GLU A 54 1.41 21.36 -26.24
C GLU A 54 2.20 21.70 -24.98
N ASP A 55 1.61 22.38 -24.00
CA ASP A 55 2.29 22.70 -22.73
C ASP A 55 2.31 21.49 -21.80
N THR A 56 1.25 20.67 -21.78
CA THR A 56 1.20 19.40 -21.02
C THR A 56 2.11 18.32 -21.60
N VAL A 57 2.32 18.32 -22.93
CA VAL A 57 3.23 17.39 -23.61
C VAL A 57 4.69 17.86 -23.49
N LYS A 58 4.96 19.16 -23.41
CA LYS A 58 6.30 19.70 -23.15
C LYS A 58 6.72 19.59 -21.69
N ASP A 59 5.76 19.70 -20.78
CA ASP A 59 5.91 19.54 -19.33
C ASP A 59 5.45 18.15 -18.87
N LEU A 60 5.35 17.19 -19.80
CA LEU A 60 5.36 15.78 -19.45
C LEU A 60 6.58 15.61 -18.56
N ASP A 61 6.34 15.28 -17.30
CA ASP A 61 7.35 15.07 -16.27
C ASP A 61 8.13 13.78 -16.58
N LEU A 62 8.82 13.80 -17.73
CA LEU A 62 9.80 12.82 -18.16
C LEU A 62 10.94 12.79 -17.16
N LEU A 63 11.17 13.89 -16.44
CA LEU A 63 12.13 13.97 -15.34
C LEU A 63 11.71 13.06 -14.17
N ALA A 64 10.45 13.10 -13.71
CA ALA A 64 9.98 12.15 -12.69
C ALA A 64 10.00 10.70 -13.15
N LEU A 65 9.72 10.44 -14.43
CA LEU A 65 9.82 9.11 -15.01
C LEU A 65 11.27 8.63 -15.11
N GLU A 66 12.18 9.50 -15.50
CA GLU A 66 13.61 9.20 -15.65
C GLU A 66 14.28 9.02 -14.28
N GLU A 67 13.89 9.83 -13.28
CA GLU A 67 14.28 9.64 -11.89
C GLU A 67 13.77 8.30 -11.32
N TYR A 68 12.50 7.95 -11.56
CA TYR A 68 11.94 6.68 -11.12
C TYR A 68 12.57 5.49 -11.85
N ARG A 69 12.84 5.63 -13.16
CA ARG A 69 13.56 4.63 -13.95
C ARG A 69 14.96 4.40 -13.39
N ASP A 70 15.71 5.46 -13.08
CA ASP A 70 17.07 5.35 -12.54
C ASP A 70 17.07 4.72 -11.14
N LYS A 71 16.08 5.05 -10.29
CA LYS A 71 15.88 4.35 -9.00
C LYS A 71 15.63 2.87 -9.20
N LEU A 72 14.75 2.50 -10.13
CA LEU A 72 14.46 1.10 -10.44
C LEU A 72 15.65 0.37 -11.05
N ASP A 73 16.41 0.97 -11.96
CA ASP A 73 17.59 0.33 -12.56
C ASP A 73 18.62 0.00 -11.47
N ASN A 74 18.81 0.89 -10.48
CA ASN A 74 19.72 0.65 -9.36
C ASN A 74 19.22 -0.45 -8.41
N GLU A 75 17.93 -0.47 -8.08
CA GLU A 75 17.35 -1.48 -7.17
C GLU A 75 17.29 -2.87 -7.84
N VAL A 76 16.87 -2.91 -9.11
CA VAL A 76 16.68 -4.13 -9.89
C VAL A 76 18.02 -4.71 -10.37
N ALA A 77 19.05 -3.90 -10.64
CA ALA A 77 20.38 -4.41 -11.01
C ALA A 77 20.95 -5.38 -9.98
N SER A 78 20.66 -5.14 -8.69
CA SER A 78 21.06 -6.04 -7.60
C SER A 78 20.35 -7.40 -7.63
N MET A 79 19.16 -7.46 -8.25
CA MET A 79 18.31 -8.64 -8.37
C MET A 79 18.47 -9.36 -9.73
N MET A 80 18.87 -8.66 -10.79
CA MET A 80 18.93 -9.14 -12.17
C MET A 80 20.36 -9.23 -12.73
N GLU A 81 21.31 -9.75 -11.94
CA GLU A 81 22.72 -9.97 -12.36
C GLU A 81 23.36 -8.75 -13.07
N GLY A 82 22.95 -7.53 -12.72
CA GLY A 82 23.46 -6.30 -13.33
C GLY A 82 22.97 -5.99 -14.76
N LYS A 83 21.94 -6.67 -15.28
CA LYS A 83 21.33 -6.28 -16.56
C LYS A 83 20.43 -5.04 -16.39
N PRO A 84 20.66 -3.94 -17.13
CA PRO A 84 19.79 -2.78 -17.10
C PRO A 84 18.42 -3.10 -17.70
N LEU A 85 17.36 -2.51 -17.14
CA LEU A 85 15.96 -2.70 -17.54
C LEU A 85 15.73 -2.47 -19.03
N LYS A 86 16.46 -1.51 -19.63
CA LYS A 86 16.39 -1.22 -21.07
C LYS A 86 16.85 -2.41 -21.91
N GLN A 87 17.94 -3.08 -21.53
CA GLN A 87 18.42 -4.26 -22.27
C GLN A 87 17.43 -5.42 -22.14
N TRP A 88 16.90 -5.64 -20.93
CA TRP A 88 15.86 -6.64 -20.73
C TRP A 88 14.60 -6.37 -21.58
N LEU A 89 14.15 -5.12 -21.66
CA LEU A 89 13.01 -4.72 -22.49
C LEU A 89 13.30 -4.89 -23.99
N LEU A 90 14.52 -4.58 -24.43
CA LEU A 90 14.96 -4.79 -25.82
C LEU A 90 15.00 -6.29 -26.16
N ASP A 91 15.50 -7.14 -25.27
CA ASP A 91 15.52 -8.59 -25.43
C ASP A 91 14.08 -9.16 -25.48
N PHE A 92 13.16 -8.61 -24.68
CA PHE A 92 11.75 -8.96 -24.68
C PHE A 92 11.06 -8.61 -26.01
N ILE A 93 11.25 -7.39 -26.52
CA ILE A 93 10.67 -6.94 -27.80
C ILE A 93 11.24 -7.74 -28.99
N ARG A 94 12.51 -8.13 -28.91
CA ARG A 94 13.19 -8.93 -29.95
C ARG A 94 12.81 -10.41 -29.93
N GLY A 95 12.13 -10.88 -28.88
CA GLY A 95 11.77 -12.29 -28.73
C GLY A 95 12.95 -13.19 -28.31
N ASP A 96 14.11 -12.62 -27.99
CA ASP A 96 15.30 -13.34 -27.51
C ASP A 96 15.22 -13.69 -26.01
N TRP A 97 14.00 -13.71 -25.46
CA TRP A 97 13.77 -13.93 -24.04
C TRP A 97 13.97 -15.40 -23.65
N LYS A 98 15.13 -15.68 -23.03
CA LYS A 98 15.44 -17.00 -22.47
C LYS A 98 14.96 -17.08 -21.02
N PHE A 99 13.72 -17.50 -20.81
CA PHE A 99 13.18 -17.73 -19.46
C PHE A 99 13.75 -19.03 -18.88
N ASN A 100 14.81 -18.93 -18.09
CA ASN A 100 15.39 -20.08 -17.38
C ASN A 100 14.83 -20.15 -15.96
N ILE A 101 13.80 -20.99 -15.78
CA ILE A 101 13.17 -21.24 -14.47
C ILE A 101 14.18 -21.71 -13.42
N LYS A 102 15.24 -22.41 -13.84
CA LYS A 102 16.30 -22.87 -12.94
C LYS A 102 17.15 -21.71 -12.41
N GLU A 103 17.55 -20.79 -13.28
CA GLU A 103 18.30 -19.58 -12.87
C GLU A 103 17.46 -18.68 -11.95
N ILE A 104 16.17 -18.53 -12.24
CA ILE A 104 15.25 -17.76 -11.39
C ILE A 104 15.14 -18.40 -9.99
N GLY A 105 15.00 -19.74 -9.94
CA GLY A 105 14.95 -20.48 -8.68
C GLY A 105 16.24 -20.37 -7.87
N GLU A 106 17.40 -20.50 -8.52
CA GLU A 106 18.72 -20.37 -7.87
C GLU A 106 18.95 -18.95 -7.34
N SER A 107 18.61 -17.92 -8.14
CA SER A 107 18.70 -16.52 -7.73
C SER A 107 17.74 -16.19 -6.58
N PHE A 108 16.50 -16.69 -6.62
CA PHE A 108 15.54 -16.53 -5.53
C PHE A 108 16.05 -17.15 -4.22
N LEU A 109 16.58 -18.38 -4.28
CA LEU A 109 17.15 -19.04 -3.10
C LEU A 109 18.35 -18.24 -2.55
N ARG A 110 19.26 -17.79 -3.42
CA ARG A 110 20.43 -17.00 -3.03
C ARG A 110 20.01 -15.71 -2.32
N LEU A 111 18.99 -15.01 -2.83
CA LEU A 111 18.46 -13.80 -2.20
C LEU A 111 17.83 -14.10 -0.83
N LEU A 112 17.04 -15.17 -0.70
CA LEU A 112 16.50 -15.56 0.60
C LEU A 112 17.59 -15.87 1.62
N PHE A 113 18.60 -16.67 1.25
CA PHE A 113 19.70 -17.01 2.15
C PHE A 113 20.54 -15.80 2.54
N LYS A 114 20.77 -14.86 1.62
CA LYS A 114 21.47 -13.60 1.90
C LYS A 114 20.73 -12.79 2.97
N GLU A 115 19.41 -12.69 2.88
CA GLU A 115 18.60 -11.88 3.79
C GLU A 115 18.45 -12.55 5.16
N ILE A 116 18.34 -13.89 5.18
CA ILE A 116 18.37 -14.70 6.40
C ILE A 116 19.72 -14.54 7.10
N LEU A 117 20.82 -14.54 6.35
CA LEU A 117 22.16 -14.34 6.92
C LEU A 117 22.36 -12.90 7.41
N ALA A 118 21.80 -11.91 6.70
CA ALA A 118 21.80 -10.51 7.14
C ALA A 118 21.05 -10.31 8.47
N ASN A 119 19.91 -11.00 8.67
CA ASN A 119 19.13 -10.93 9.92
C ASN A 119 19.54 -11.97 10.98
N SER A 120 20.53 -12.82 10.68
CA SER A 120 20.99 -13.89 11.58
C SER A 120 21.52 -13.37 12.92
N ASN A 121 22.09 -12.16 12.94
CA ASN A 121 22.59 -11.52 14.16
C ASN A 121 21.46 -11.26 15.17
N LEU A 122 20.32 -10.76 14.69
CA LEU A 122 19.13 -10.56 15.53
C LEU A 122 18.55 -11.90 15.99
N LEU A 123 18.46 -12.86 15.07
CA LEU A 123 17.97 -14.21 15.35
C LEU A 123 18.83 -14.92 16.43
N GLY A 124 20.16 -14.81 16.33
CA GLY A 124 21.10 -15.37 17.29
C GLY A 124 20.96 -14.75 18.68
N LYS A 125 20.79 -13.42 18.76
CA LYS A 125 20.53 -12.73 20.03
C LYS A 125 19.24 -13.22 20.69
N ILE A 126 18.16 -13.37 19.91
CA ILE A 126 16.87 -13.85 20.43
C ILE A 126 16.98 -15.32 20.88
N LEU A 127 17.66 -16.18 20.12
CA LEU A 127 17.87 -17.59 20.50
C LEU A 127 18.64 -17.72 21.81
N ILE A 128 19.78 -17.04 21.94
CA ILE A 128 20.60 -17.10 23.15
C ILE A 128 19.81 -16.59 24.37
N LEU A 129 19.12 -15.44 24.23
CA LEU A 129 18.28 -14.92 25.31
C LEU A 129 17.11 -15.84 25.66
N SER A 130 16.49 -16.47 24.66
CA SER A 130 15.39 -17.42 24.86
C SER A 130 15.86 -18.64 25.65
N VAL A 131 17.02 -19.22 25.30
CA VAL A 131 17.61 -20.35 26.05
C VAL A 131 17.95 -19.93 27.48
N ILE A 132 18.60 -18.77 27.67
CA ILE A 132 18.92 -18.26 29.02
C ILE A 132 17.65 -18.04 29.84
N SER A 133 16.60 -17.46 29.23
CA SER A 133 15.32 -17.21 29.91
C SER A 133 14.64 -18.52 30.32
N ALA A 134 14.68 -19.54 29.47
CA ALA A 134 14.15 -20.87 29.77
C ALA A 134 14.98 -21.62 30.85
N LEU A 135 16.28 -21.39 30.93
CA LEU A 135 17.08 -21.92 32.03
C LEU A 135 16.76 -21.20 33.36
N LEU A 136 16.59 -19.88 33.32
CA LEU A 136 16.23 -19.08 34.50
C LEU A 136 14.87 -19.46 35.07
N ILE A 137 13.88 -19.78 34.23
CA ILE A 137 12.56 -20.20 34.72
C ILE A 137 12.63 -21.53 35.47
N ASN A 138 13.42 -22.49 34.96
CA ASN A 138 13.64 -23.78 35.64
C ASN A 138 14.35 -23.60 36.99
N LEU A 139 15.32 -22.68 37.07
CA LEU A 139 16.00 -22.36 38.34
C LEU A 139 15.09 -21.63 39.32
N GLN A 140 14.22 -20.74 38.84
CA GLN A 140 13.22 -20.06 39.68
C GLN A 140 12.28 -21.09 40.33
N THR A 141 11.81 -22.07 39.57
CA THR A 141 10.95 -23.15 40.07
C THR A 141 11.66 -24.06 41.08
N ALA A 142 12.94 -24.35 40.88
CA ALA A 142 13.71 -25.24 41.76
C ALA A 142 14.15 -24.59 43.09
N PHE A 143 14.39 -23.27 43.10
CA PHE A 143 15.01 -22.59 44.25
C PHE A 143 14.14 -21.52 44.91
N SER A 144 12.92 -21.25 44.41
CA SER A 144 12.00 -20.21 44.94
C SER A 144 12.70 -18.86 45.18
N SER A 145 13.72 -18.56 44.38
CA SER A 145 14.63 -17.44 44.60
C SER A 145 14.04 -16.17 44.01
N SER A 146 13.83 -15.16 44.85
CA SER A 146 13.43 -13.81 44.44
C SER A 146 14.42 -13.17 43.46
N VAL A 147 15.70 -13.56 43.52
CA VAL A 147 16.75 -13.11 42.60
C VAL A 147 16.56 -13.70 41.20
N ALA A 148 16.13 -14.96 41.09
CA ALA A 148 15.84 -15.60 39.81
C ALA A 148 14.61 -14.96 39.13
N GLN A 149 13.60 -14.58 39.92
CA GLN A 149 12.43 -13.83 39.42
C GLN A 149 12.81 -12.46 38.85
N MET A 150 13.66 -11.72 39.55
CA MET A 150 14.13 -10.41 39.07
C MET A 150 14.97 -10.52 37.79
N SER A 151 15.81 -11.57 37.70
CA SER A 151 16.64 -11.84 36.52
C SER A 151 15.83 -12.27 35.31
N TYR A 152 14.77 -13.08 35.51
CA TYR A 152 13.82 -13.45 34.45
C TYR A 152 13.12 -12.21 33.87
N LEU A 153 12.64 -11.31 34.74
CA LEU A 153 11.99 -10.06 34.30
C LEU A 153 12.96 -9.18 33.49
N ALA A 154 14.24 -9.12 33.89
CA ALA A 154 15.27 -8.39 33.15
C ALA A 154 15.53 -9.00 31.77
N CYS A 155 15.63 -10.32 31.64
CA CYS A 155 15.75 -10.99 30.34
C CYS A 155 14.51 -10.77 29.46
N PHE A 156 13.31 -10.81 30.06
CA PHE A 156 12.06 -10.52 29.35
C PHE A 156 12.03 -9.09 28.80
N MET A 157 12.43 -8.09 29.59
CA MET A 157 12.56 -6.70 29.13
C MET A 157 13.56 -6.57 27.97
N ALA A 158 14.67 -7.31 28.02
CA ALA A 158 15.64 -7.34 26.93
C ALA A 158 15.06 -7.97 25.63
N LEU A 159 14.27 -9.05 25.75
CA LEU A 159 13.52 -9.62 24.62
C LEU A 159 12.54 -8.59 24.02
N CYS A 160 11.78 -7.88 24.86
CA CYS A 160 10.87 -6.83 24.41
C CYS A 160 11.60 -5.70 23.68
N ALA A 161 12.77 -5.27 24.18
CA ALA A 161 13.58 -4.24 23.54
C ALA A 161 14.03 -4.65 22.13
N ILE A 162 14.49 -5.91 21.97
CA ILE A 162 14.87 -6.46 20.65
C ILE A 162 13.65 -6.54 19.72
N ALA A 163 12.51 -7.01 20.23
CA ALA A 163 11.27 -7.11 19.44
C ALA A 163 10.80 -5.73 18.94
N LEU A 164 10.81 -4.71 19.79
CA LEU A 164 10.48 -3.33 19.40
C LEU A 164 11.45 -2.79 18.35
N SER A 165 12.75 -3.09 18.47
CA SER A 165 13.74 -2.72 17.46
C SER A 165 13.44 -3.38 16.11
N SER A 166 13.11 -4.67 16.09
CA SER A 166 12.74 -5.37 14.86
C SER A 166 11.46 -4.81 14.25
N PHE A 167 10.48 -4.47 15.09
CA PHE A 167 9.22 -3.89 14.64
C PHE A 167 9.44 -2.52 13.98
N ARG A 168 10.32 -1.67 14.54
CA ARG A 168 10.70 -0.40 13.90
C ARG A 168 11.31 -0.59 12.52
N ILE A 169 12.18 -1.59 12.35
CA ILE A 169 12.77 -1.92 11.04
C ILE A 169 11.67 -2.28 10.04
N VAL A 170 10.73 -3.15 10.43
CA VAL A 170 9.62 -3.57 9.57
C VAL A 170 8.71 -2.39 9.19
N LEU A 171 8.39 -1.51 10.14
CA LEU A 171 7.62 -0.29 9.85
C LEU A 171 8.34 0.61 8.83
N GLY A 172 9.65 0.79 8.97
CA GLY A 172 10.45 1.54 8.01
C GLY A 172 10.44 0.93 6.61
N ILE A 173 10.57 -0.40 6.50
CA ILE A 173 10.45 -1.12 5.22
C ILE A 173 9.05 -0.90 4.61
N GLY A 174 8.00 -1.00 5.42
CA GLY A 174 6.62 -0.77 4.97
C GLY A 174 6.42 0.67 4.46
N GLN A 175 6.91 1.66 5.19
CA GLN A 175 6.81 3.07 4.79
C GLN A 175 7.58 3.35 3.50
N GLN A 176 8.81 2.84 3.38
CA GLN A 176 9.60 2.95 2.16
C GLN A 176 8.89 2.28 0.96
N THR A 177 8.28 1.12 1.17
CA THR A 177 7.54 0.41 0.12
C THR A 177 6.35 1.24 -0.37
N ILE A 178 5.61 1.87 0.55
CA ILE A 178 4.50 2.75 0.20
C ILE A 178 5.02 3.98 -0.57
N ASP A 179 6.09 4.63 -0.11
CA ASP A 179 6.70 5.77 -0.80
C ASP A 179 7.13 5.41 -2.23
N ASN A 180 7.72 4.21 -2.42
CA ASN A 180 8.07 3.69 -3.74
C ASN A 180 6.82 3.46 -4.62
N MET A 181 5.73 2.90 -4.06
CA MET A 181 4.48 2.70 -4.79
C MET A 181 3.81 4.01 -5.18
N VAL A 182 3.81 5.02 -4.29
CA VAL A 182 3.26 6.33 -4.60
C VAL A 182 4.10 7.01 -5.68
N GLY A 183 5.44 6.98 -5.56
CA GLY A 183 6.35 7.50 -6.58
C GLY A 183 6.16 6.84 -7.96
N PHE A 184 5.90 5.54 -7.98
CA PHE A 184 5.56 4.83 -9.21
C PHE A 184 4.25 5.33 -9.82
N MET A 185 3.20 5.45 -8.99
CA MET A 185 1.91 5.93 -9.46
C MET A 185 2.04 7.34 -10.05
N THR A 186 2.73 8.26 -9.38
CA THR A 186 2.93 9.62 -9.88
C THR A 186 3.73 9.65 -11.18
N ALA A 187 4.76 8.79 -11.33
CA ALA A 187 5.56 8.72 -12.54
C ALA A 187 4.80 8.14 -13.76
N MET A 188 3.83 7.25 -13.53
CA MET A 188 3.02 6.64 -14.60
C MET A 188 1.79 7.46 -15.00
N LEU A 189 1.29 8.34 -14.12
CA LEU A 189 0.10 9.16 -14.39
C LEU A 189 0.17 9.93 -15.72
N PRO A 190 1.27 10.63 -16.06
CA PRO A 190 1.33 11.43 -17.28
C PRO A 190 1.20 10.58 -18.55
N GLN A 191 1.82 9.39 -18.57
CA GLN A 191 1.76 8.49 -19.72
C GLN A 191 0.35 7.93 -19.96
N MET A 192 -0.37 7.59 -18.89
CA MET A 192 -1.75 7.12 -18.97
C MET A 192 -2.70 8.20 -19.52
N LEU A 193 -2.43 9.45 -19.19
CA LEU A 193 -3.22 10.60 -19.65
C LEU A 193 -2.93 10.95 -21.11
N VAL A 194 -1.68 10.87 -21.55
CA VAL A 194 -1.32 10.97 -22.98
C VAL A 194 -2.06 9.91 -23.80
N LEU A 195 -2.09 8.67 -23.32
CA LEU A 195 -2.84 7.60 -23.99
C LEU A 195 -4.35 7.87 -24.01
N THR A 196 -4.91 8.36 -22.90
CA THR A 196 -6.34 8.71 -22.79
C THR A 196 -6.73 9.87 -23.72
N ALA A 197 -5.89 10.89 -23.79
CA ALA A 197 -6.06 11.99 -24.72
C ALA A 197 -5.90 11.54 -26.19
N GLY A 198 -4.97 10.61 -26.46
CA GLY A 198 -4.79 9.98 -27.77
C GLY A 198 -6.02 9.20 -28.27
N LEU A 199 -6.86 8.71 -27.35
CA LEU A 199 -8.17 8.09 -27.67
C LEU A 199 -9.28 9.12 -27.94
N GLY A 200 -8.97 10.42 -27.93
CA GLY A 200 -9.90 11.52 -28.23
C GLY A 200 -10.56 12.15 -27.00
N ASN A 201 -10.19 11.75 -25.78
CA ASN A 201 -10.78 12.26 -24.54
C ASN A 201 -9.90 13.33 -23.86
N ILE A 202 -9.61 14.41 -24.59
CA ILE A 202 -8.74 15.50 -24.12
C ILE A 202 -9.29 16.23 -22.88
N ASN A 203 -10.61 16.42 -22.80
CA ASN A 203 -11.26 17.16 -21.71
C ASN A 203 -11.17 16.39 -20.39
N ALA A 204 -11.44 15.08 -20.38
CA ALA A 204 -11.32 14.28 -19.17
C ALA A 204 -9.87 14.16 -18.71
N SER A 205 -8.93 14.02 -19.66
CA SER A 205 -7.50 13.96 -19.35
C SER A 205 -7.00 15.23 -18.64
N ALA A 206 -7.41 16.41 -19.10
CA ALA A 206 -7.03 17.69 -18.51
C ALA A 206 -7.55 17.89 -17.07
N MET A 207 -8.76 17.38 -16.77
CA MET A 207 -9.32 17.43 -15.42
C MET A 207 -8.73 16.35 -14.50
N LEU A 208 -8.43 15.16 -15.02
CA LEU A 208 -7.92 14.04 -14.24
C LEU A 208 -6.48 14.25 -13.77
N PHE A 209 -5.63 14.95 -14.54
CA PHE A 209 -4.23 15.17 -14.16
C PHE A 209 -4.07 15.86 -12.79
N PRO A 210 -4.57 17.09 -12.57
CA PRO A 210 -4.45 17.77 -11.27
C PRO A 210 -5.20 17.04 -10.16
N LEU A 211 -6.33 16.37 -10.47
CA LEU A 211 -7.07 15.57 -9.51
C LEU A 211 -6.21 14.40 -8.99
N LEU A 212 -5.64 13.59 -9.88
CA LEU A 212 -4.86 12.41 -9.54
C LEU A 212 -3.55 12.77 -8.84
N MET A 213 -2.88 13.85 -9.25
CA MET A 213 -1.69 14.37 -8.56
C MET A 213 -2.01 14.84 -7.14
N THR A 214 -3.11 15.56 -6.94
CA THR A 214 -3.56 16.01 -5.61
C THR A 214 -3.89 14.83 -4.71
N VAL A 215 -4.64 13.85 -5.23
CA VAL A 215 -5.03 12.65 -4.48
C VAL A 215 -3.80 11.83 -4.10
N SER A 216 -2.90 11.58 -5.05
CA SER A 216 -1.66 10.82 -4.80
C SER A 216 -0.77 11.50 -3.76
N THR A 217 -0.58 12.81 -3.87
CA THR A 217 0.20 13.59 -2.90
C THR A 217 -0.47 13.60 -1.52
N ALA A 218 -1.79 13.76 -1.46
CA ALA A 218 -2.54 13.72 -0.20
C ALA A 218 -2.42 12.37 0.52
N PHE A 219 -2.46 11.26 -0.22
CA PHE A 219 -2.21 9.93 0.33
C PHE A 219 -0.77 9.79 0.85
N ALA A 220 0.23 10.25 0.10
CA ALA A 220 1.63 10.24 0.55
C ALA A 220 1.83 11.03 1.84
N THR A 221 1.22 12.21 1.96
CA THR A 221 1.36 13.06 3.16
C THR A 221 0.59 12.54 4.36
N THR A 222 -0.47 11.74 4.16
CA THR A 222 -1.28 11.20 5.27
C THR A 222 -0.61 10.00 5.95
N ILE A 223 0.26 9.29 5.23
CA ILE A 223 0.96 8.11 5.73
C ILE A 223 2.25 8.48 6.47
N LYS A 224 2.80 9.68 6.22
CA LYS A 224 3.95 10.24 6.94
C LYS A 224 3.52 10.89 8.25
#